data_AF-A0A1W2M1V4-F1
#
_entry.id   AF-A0A1W2M1V4-F1
#
_cell.length_a   1.000
_cell.length_b   1.000
_cell.length_c   1.000
_cell.angle_alpha   90.00
_cell.angle_beta   90.00
_cell.angle_gamma   90.00
#
_symmetry.space_group_name_H-M   'P 1'
#
loop_
_entity.id
_entity.type
_entity.pdbx_description
1 polymer ?
#
loop_
_entity_poly.entity_id
_entity_poly.type
_entity_poly.pdbx_seq_one_letter_code
_entity_poly.pdbx_strand_id
1 'polypeptide(L)'
;MELHADPRRILPVTDPDGRELVLSCGAALFTLRTAIHALGFHPATTLMPSRADPDLLAVVRPLAERMPDQKVVRLARAIPHRRTNRRPFLSSVVPKPTLAALRHATELEHAWMPNLDAEQCRLLRDLTARARREQLSDPAFLAELGRWTGLGANVRDGVPSYALEGSPADESWLLDEFGETAGDPRPAPLVVAIGSLTDDRLDRLQAGQALQRVLLTATGAGLDASFISPPIMVREARAELRRILGCGVWPQVLLRLGYGSPLPWTPRRPLDDVLLDTLISA
;
A
#
# COMPACT_ATOMS: atom_id res chain seq x y z
N MET A 1 4.58 15.31 17.81
CA MET A 1 4.23 15.42 16.37
C MET A 1 2.83 14.88 16.20
N GLU A 2 1.99 15.60 15.48
CA GLU A 2 0.64 15.17 15.13
C GLU A 2 0.61 14.78 13.66
N LEU A 3 -0.19 13.76 13.34
CA LEU A 3 -0.45 13.34 11.98
C LEU A 3 -1.92 13.61 11.68
N HIS A 4 -2.15 14.48 10.71
CA HIS A 4 -3.46 14.84 10.23
C HIS A 4 -3.71 14.30 8.81
N ALA A 5 -4.93 13.88 8.51
CA ALA A 5 -5.38 13.67 7.14
C ALA A 5 -5.53 15.03 6.44
N ASP A 6 -5.11 15.14 5.18
CA ASP A 6 -5.39 16.34 4.37
C ASP A 6 -6.60 16.06 3.46
N PRO A 7 -7.83 16.48 3.83
CA PRO A 7 -9.03 16.18 3.06
C PRO A 7 -9.01 16.83 1.67
N ARG A 8 -8.19 17.86 1.45
CA ARG A 8 -8.03 18.49 0.13
C ARG A 8 -7.31 17.58 -0.88
N ARG A 9 -6.74 16.47 -0.41
CA ARG A 9 -6.02 15.48 -1.22
C ARG A 9 -6.79 14.20 -1.44
N ILE A 10 -8.05 14.14 -1.01
CA ILE A 10 -8.94 13.03 -1.32
C ILE A 10 -9.15 12.95 -2.84
N LEU A 11 -9.30 11.73 -3.34
CA LEU A 11 -9.66 11.45 -4.73
C LEU A 11 -11.17 11.21 -4.75
N PRO A 12 -12.03 12.21 -5.01
CA PRO A 12 -13.48 12.07 -4.81
C PRO A 12 -14.14 10.98 -5.65
N VAL A 13 -13.55 10.58 -6.78
CA VAL A 13 -14.09 9.48 -7.61
C VAL A 13 -13.51 8.14 -7.16
N THR A 14 -12.19 8.09 -6.94
CA THR A 14 -11.46 6.84 -6.66
C THR A 14 -11.53 6.41 -5.19
N ASP A 15 -11.59 7.38 -4.28
CA ASP A 15 -11.58 7.23 -2.82
C ASP A 15 -12.68 8.08 -2.16
N PRO A 16 -13.97 7.91 -2.52
CA PRO A 16 -15.06 8.77 -2.07
C PRO A 16 -15.27 8.76 -0.55
N ASP A 17 -14.85 7.69 0.14
CA ASP A 17 -14.96 7.53 1.59
C ASP A 17 -13.64 7.78 2.35
N GLY A 18 -12.59 8.25 1.66
CA GLY A 18 -11.30 8.62 2.25
C GLY A 18 -10.51 7.44 2.82
N ARG A 19 -10.82 6.22 2.42
CA ARG A 19 -10.17 4.99 2.89
C ARG A 19 -8.71 4.95 2.47
N GLU A 20 -8.40 5.23 1.20
CA GLU A 20 -7.03 5.24 0.69
C GLU A 20 -6.20 6.37 1.27
N LEU A 21 -6.83 7.52 1.53
CA LEU A 21 -6.21 8.62 2.28
C LEU A 21 -5.76 8.15 3.66
N VAL A 22 -6.66 7.52 4.44
CA VAL A 22 -6.33 7.02 5.79
C VAL A 22 -5.27 5.90 5.74
N LEU A 23 -5.36 4.97 4.78
CA LEU A 23 -4.33 3.94 4.56
C LEU A 23 -2.96 4.57 4.26
N SER A 24 -2.93 5.59 3.41
CA SER A 24 -1.71 6.33 3.06
C SER A 24 -1.11 7.06 4.25
N CYS A 25 -1.96 7.68 5.09
CA CYS A 25 -1.53 8.26 6.36
C CYS A 25 -0.98 7.20 7.31
N GLY A 26 -1.57 6.01 7.38
CA GLY A 26 -1.04 4.88 8.15
C GLY A 26 0.35 4.47 7.67
N ALA A 27 0.56 4.42 6.36
CA ALA A 27 1.88 4.12 5.80
C ALA A 27 2.93 5.21 6.15
N ALA A 28 2.52 6.48 6.11
CA ALA A 28 3.37 7.60 6.55
C ALA A 28 3.69 7.51 8.05
N LEU A 29 2.70 7.18 8.89
CA LEU A 29 2.86 7.00 10.33
C LEU A 29 3.88 5.91 10.67
N PHE A 30 3.79 4.76 10.00
CA PHE A 30 4.76 3.68 10.21
C PHE A 30 6.17 4.08 9.80
N THR A 31 6.30 4.83 8.70
CA THR A 31 7.58 5.38 8.25
C THR A 31 8.18 6.32 9.31
N LEU A 32 7.37 7.23 9.86
CA LEU A 32 7.77 8.15 10.92
C LEU A 32 8.21 7.39 12.19
N ARG A 33 7.39 6.45 12.68
CA ARG A 33 7.71 5.60 13.85
C ARG A 33 9.02 4.85 13.66
N THR A 34 9.21 4.28 12.47
CA THR A 34 10.42 3.51 12.11
C THR A 34 11.67 4.40 12.09
N ALA A 35 11.56 5.62 11.55
CA ALA A 35 12.66 6.59 11.51
C ALA A 35 13.05 7.05 12.93
N ILE A 36 12.09 7.42 13.78
CA ILE A 36 12.32 7.80 15.18
C ILE A 36 13.02 6.68 15.95
N HIS A 37 12.56 5.44 15.77
CA HIS A 37 13.17 4.28 16.41
C HIS A 37 14.60 4.03 15.94
N ALA A 38 14.86 4.17 14.64
CA ALA A 38 16.22 4.04 14.10
C ALA A 38 17.18 5.13 14.60
N LEU A 39 16.66 6.29 14.99
CA LEU A 39 17.41 7.38 15.63
C LEU A 39 17.66 7.17 17.13
N GLY A 40 17.18 6.07 17.73
CA GLY A 40 17.44 5.76 19.15
C GLY A 40 16.37 6.20 20.13
N PHE A 41 15.16 6.56 19.66
CA PHE A 41 14.07 7.01 20.53
C PHE A 41 12.86 6.08 20.46
N HIS A 42 12.10 5.95 21.54
CA HIS A 42 10.84 5.21 21.51
C HIS A 42 9.70 6.08 20.92
N PRO A 43 9.06 5.69 19.80
CA PRO A 43 7.97 6.46 19.22
C PRO A 43 6.64 6.14 19.92
N ALA A 44 6.40 6.70 21.10
CA ALA A 44 5.13 6.53 21.80
C ALA A 44 3.99 7.12 20.96
N THR A 45 3.06 6.26 20.52
CA THR A 45 2.07 6.60 19.51
C THR A 45 0.66 6.38 20.06
N THR A 46 -0.19 7.39 19.94
CA THR A 46 -1.63 7.31 20.22
C THR A 46 -2.38 7.44 18.90
N LEU A 47 -3.17 6.44 18.54
CA LEU A 47 -3.99 6.44 17.32
C LEU A 47 -5.39 6.99 17.63
N MET A 48 -5.96 7.73 16.69
CA MET A 48 -7.31 8.32 16.79
C MET A 48 -7.54 9.00 18.16
N PRO A 49 -6.66 9.94 18.58
CA PRO A 49 -6.65 10.47 19.95
C PRO A 49 -7.87 11.33 20.29
N SER A 50 -8.57 11.87 19.29
CA SER A 50 -9.73 12.73 19.45
C SER A 50 -10.89 12.23 18.61
N ARG A 51 -12.09 12.16 19.19
CA ARG A 51 -13.33 11.96 18.43
C ARG A 51 -13.89 13.26 17.85
N ALA A 52 -13.50 14.41 18.41
CA ALA A 52 -13.96 15.72 17.99
C ALA A 52 -13.22 16.23 16.74
N ASP A 53 -12.00 15.74 16.53
CA ASP A 53 -11.19 16.01 15.34
C ASP A 53 -10.94 14.69 14.59
N PRO A 54 -11.74 14.37 13.56
CA PRO A 54 -11.61 13.12 12.81
C PRO A 54 -10.37 13.08 11.92
N ASP A 55 -9.78 14.23 11.61
CA ASP A 55 -8.60 14.32 10.74
C ASP A 55 -7.30 14.17 11.54
N LEU A 56 -7.30 14.41 12.85
CA LEU A 56 -6.22 14.01 13.75
C LEU A 56 -6.14 12.47 13.88
N LEU A 57 -5.32 11.84 13.04
CA LEU A 57 -5.19 10.39 12.96
C LEU A 57 -4.25 9.81 14.02
N ALA A 58 -3.18 10.51 14.38
CA ALA A 58 -2.24 10.04 15.39
C ALA A 58 -1.43 11.16 16.05
N VAL A 59 -0.96 10.89 17.27
CA VAL A 59 0.04 11.69 17.97
C VAL A 59 1.25 10.80 18.25
N VAL A 60 2.43 11.23 17.79
CA VAL A 60 3.71 10.56 18.03
C VAL A 60 4.60 11.44 18.91
N ARG A 61 5.01 10.88 20.03
CA ARG A 61 5.96 11.49 20.97
C ARG A 61 7.26 10.68 20.98
N PRO A 62 8.39 11.24 20.53
CA PRO A 62 9.69 10.59 20.70
C PRO A 62 10.04 10.67 22.19
N LEU A 63 9.80 9.58 22.92
CA LEU A 63 10.15 9.44 24.33
C LEU A 63 11.54 8.82 24.46
N ALA A 64 11.96 8.67 25.73
CA ALA A 64 13.22 8.12 26.24
C ALA A 64 14.11 7.37 25.24
N GLU A 65 15.42 7.64 25.34
CA GLU A 65 16.43 6.90 24.60
C GLU A 65 16.25 5.39 24.78
N ARG A 66 16.33 4.67 23.67
CA ARG A 66 16.18 3.22 23.61
C ARG A 66 17.14 2.67 22.58
N MET A 67 17.82 1.58 22.95
CA MET A 67 18.65 0.85 22.01
C MET A 67 17.82 0.38 20.79
N PRO A 68 18.18 0.80 19.56
CA PRO A 68 17.42 0.41 18.38
C PRO A 68 17.43 -1.11 18.16
N ASP A 69 16.24 -1.70 18.14
CA ASP A 69 16.04 -3.04 17.57
C ASP A 69 16.56 -3.07 16.12
N GLN A 70 17.55 -3.94 15.87
CA GLN A 70 18.18 -4.11 14.57
C GLN A 70 17.20 -4.55 13.48
N LYS A 71 16.09 -5.22 13.83
CA LYS A 71 15.02 -5.54 12.88
C LYS A 71 14.36 -4.26 12.34
N VAL A 72 14.09 -3.29 13.20
CA VAL A 72 13.49 -2.01 12.82
C VAL A 72 14.48 -1.13 12.07
N VAL A 73 15.76 -1.13 12.47
CA VAL A 73 16.83 -0.42 11.74
C VAL A 73 16.95 -0.92 10.28
N ARG A 74 16.79 -2.24 10.06
CA ARG A 74 16.75 -2.79 8.69
C ARG A 74 15.55 -2.28 7.89
N LEU A 75 14.37 -2.16 8.50
CA LEU A 75 13.21 -1.54 7.85
C LEU A 75 13.47 -0.07 7.50
N ALA A 76 14.10 0.68 8.40
CA ALA A 76 14.46 2.09 8.14
C ALA A 76 15.40 2.23 6.93
N ARG A 77 16.39 1.34 6.80
CA ARG A 77 17.28 1.31 5.62
C ARG A 77 16.57 0.94 4.32
N ALA A 78 15.42 0.27 4.38
CA ALA A 78 14.63 -0.08 3.20
C ALA A 78 13.75 1.09 2.70
N ILE A 79 13.45 2.10 3.54
CA ILE A 79 12.63 3.27 3.18
C ILE A 79 13.08 3.92 1.86
N PRO A 80 14.37 4.27 1.69
CA PRO A 80 14.80 4.91 0.45
C PRO A 80 14.82 3.95 -0.74
N HIS A 81 14.79 2.64 -0.55
CA HIS A 81 14.89 1.69 -1.66
C HIS A 81 13.51 1.26 -2.18
N ARG A 82 12.46 1.36 -1.35
CA ARG A 82 11.12 0.88 -1.69
C ARG A 82 10.51 1.67 -2.85
N ARG A 83 10.14 0.95 -3.92
CA ARG A 83 9.42 1.48 -5.09
C ARG A 83 8.16 0.67 -5.37
N THR A 84 7.26 1.29 -6.14
CA THR A 84 6.15 0.58 -6.77
C THR A 84 6.59 0.23 -8.18
N ASN A 85 6.68 -1.06 -8.51
CA ASN A 85 7.22 -1.53 -9.77
C ASN A 85 6.14 -2.22 -10.62
N ARG A 86 5.71 -1.51 -11.68
CA ARG A 86 4.65 -1.97 -12.60
C ARG A 86 5.20 -2.77 -13.79
N ARG A 87 6.52 -2.88 -13.94
CA ARG A 87 7.14 -3.73 -14.97
C ARG A 87 6.94 -5.22 -14.64
N PRO A 88 6.99 -6.11 -15.64
CA PRO A 88 6.98 -7.55 -15.39
C PRO A 88 8.08 -7.95 -14.40
N PHE A 89 7.73 -8.83 -13.45
CA PHE A 89 8.71 -9.41 -12.52
C PHE A 89 9.44 -10.59 -13.15
N LEU A 90 10.64 -10.87 -12.65
CA LEU A 90 11.40 -12.05 -13.03
C LEU A 90 10.62 -13.30 -12.61
N SER A 91 10.69 -14.33 -13.46
CA SER A 91 10.13 -15.66 -13.22
C SER A 91 10.93 -16.36 -12.12
N SER A 92 10.65 -16.03 -10.87
CA SER A 92 11.40 -16.48 -9.69
C SER A 92 10.47 -16.62 -8.50
N VAL A 93 10.56 -17.77 -7.83
CA VAL A 93 9.69 -18.10 -6.69
C VAL A 93 10.09 -17.29 -5.47
N VAL A 94 9.11 -16.63 -4.83
CA VAL A 94 9.31 -16.01 -3.53
C VAL A 94 9.47 -17.10 -2.46
N PRO A 95 10.58 -17.15 -1.71
CA PRO A 95 10.79 -18.19 -0.70
C PRO A 95 9.70 -18.20 0.38
N LYS A 96 9.28 -19.39 0.83
CA LYS A 96 8.31 -19.55 1.94
C LYS A 96 8.68 -18.78 3.22
N PRO A 97 9.97 -18.73 3.65
CA PRO A 97 10.36 -17.91 4.80
C PRO A 97 10.10 -16.42 4.61
N THR A 98 10.24 -15.91 3.39
CA THR A 98 9.92 -14.52 3.05
C THR A 98 8.42 -14.28 3.19
N LEU A 99 7.57 -15.16 2.66
CA LEU A 99 6.11 -15.07 2.85
C LEU A 99 5.72 -15.10 4.34
N ALA A 100 6.34 -15.98 5.14
CA ALA A 100 6.10 -16.03 6.58
C ALA A 100 6.50 -14.70 7.27
N ALA A 101 7.62 -14.09 6.87
CA ALA A 101 8.03 -12.79 7.40
C ALA A 101 7.05 -11.67 7.02
N LEU A 102 6.47 -11.70 5.81
CA LEU A 102 5.45 -10.73 5.38
C LEU A 102 4.14 -10.89 6.17
N ARG A 103 3.71 -12.12 6.46
CA ARG A 103 2.54 -12.38 7.33
C ARG A 103 2.78 -11.87 8.75
N HIS A 104 3.93 -12.18 9.32
CA HIS A 104 4.31 -11.67 10.63
C HIS A 104 4.37 -10.13 10.65
N ALA A 105 4.87 -9.51 9.57
CA ALA A 105 4.87 -8.05 9.43
C ALA A 105 3.45 -7.46 9.43
N THR A 106 2.45 -8.11 8.82
CA THR A 106 1.06 -7.63 8.91
C THR A 106 0.49 -7.72 10.32
N GLU A 107 0.72 -8.85 11.00
CA GLU A 107 0.15 -9.13 12.33
C GLU A 107 0.68 -8.17 13.40
N LEU A 108 1.95 -7.77 13.30
CA LEU A 108 2.55 -6.82 14.24
C LEU A 108 1.93 -5.41 14.18
N GLU A 109 1.19 -5.09 13.12
CA GLU A 109 0.45 -3.83 13.00
C GLU A 109 -1.07 -4.06 13.01
N HIS A 110 -1.53 -5.15 13.65
CA HIS A 110 -2.96 -5.46 13.85
C HIS A 110 -3.76 -5.64 12.55
N ALA A 111 -3.11 -6.10 11.49
CA ALA A 111 -3.75 -6.50 10.24
C ALA A 111 -3.47 -7.97 9.92
N TRP A 112 -4.18 -8.50 8.93
CA TRP A 112 -4.07 -9.90 8.54
C TRP A 112 -3.74 -10.03 7.05
N MET A 113 -2.85 -10.96 6.75
CA MET A 113 -2.62 -11.43 5.38
C MET A 113 -3.24 -12.83 5.28
N PRO A 114 -4.39 -13.02 4.60
CA PRO A 114 -4.96 -14.34 4.38
C PRO A 114 -4.08 -15.20 3.47
N ASN A 115 -4.25 -16.52 3.51
CA ASN A 115 -3.70 -17.42 2.50
C ASN A 115 -4.60 -17.36 1.26
N LEU A 116 -3.99 -17.34 0.07
CA LEU A 116 -4.70 -17.45 -1.19
C LEU A 116 -4.33 -18.79 -1.82
N ASP A 117 -5.34 -19.60 -2.12
CA ASP A 117 -5.17 -20.81 -2.92
C ASP A 117 -5.29 -20.52 -4.43
N ALA A 118 -5.10 -21.55 -5.25
CA ALA A 118 -5.14 -21.43 -6.70
C ALA A 118 -6.53 -21.04 -7.24
N GLU A 119 -7.61 -21.50 -6.59
CA GLU A 119 -8.99 -21.15 -6.96
C GLU A 119 -9.26 -19.68 -6.66
N GLN A 120 -8.91 -19.22 -5.46
CA GLN A 120 -9.03 -17.83 -5.05
C GLN A 120 -8.22 -16.93 -5.97
N CYS A 121 -6.98 -17.28 -6.31
CA CYS A 121 -6.18 -16.53 -7.29
C CYS A 121 -6.87 -16.44 -8.66
N ARG A 122 -7.48 -17.52 -9.16
CA ARG A 122 -8.24 -17.47 -10.43
C ARG A 122 -9.43 -16.52 -10.33
N LEU A 123 -10.24 -16.64 -9.28
CA LEU A 123 -11.41 -15.76 -9.05
C LEU A 123 -11.00 -14.29 -8.92
N LEU A 124 -9.87 -14.01 -8.25
CA LEU A 124 -9.32 -12.66 -8.12
C LEU A 124 -8.91 -12.07 -9.47
N ARG A 125 -8.36 -12.87 -10.38
CA ARG A 125 -8.03 -12.43 -11.74
C ARG A 125 -9.27 -11.98 -12.49
N ASP A 126 -10.31 -12.79 -12.47
CA ASP A 126 -11.57 -12.50 -13.16
C ASP A 126 -12.24 -11.26 -12.58
N LEU A 127 -12.24 -11.13 -11.25
CA LEU A 127 -12.72 -9.96 -10.54
C LEU A 127 -11.93 -8.70 -10.91
N THR A 128 -10.60 -8.80 -10.97
CA THR A 128 -9.71 -7.70 -11.36
C THR A 128 -10.01 -7.23 -12.77
N ALA A 129 -10.18 -8.15 -13.72
CA ALA A 129 -10.53 -7.81 -15.10
C ALA A 129 -11.90 -7.11 -15.19
N ARG A 130 -12.91 -7.58 -14.45
CA ARG A 130 -14.24 -6.96 -14.42
C ARG A 130 -14.20 -5.56 -13.81
N ALA A 131 -13.62 -5.43 -12.60
CA ALA A 131 -13.52 -4.15 -11.92
C ALA A 131 -12.71 -3.13 -12.74
N ARG A 132 -11.66 -3.58 -13.45
CA ARG A 132 -10.89 -2.70 -14.33
C ARG A 132 -11.72 -2.19 -15.51
N ARG A 133 -12.50 -3.06 -16.16
CA ARG A 133 -13.41 -2.62 -17.25
C ARG A 133 -14.42 -1.60 -16.77
N GLU A 134 -14.98 -1.80 -15.58
CA GLU A 134 -15.93 -0.86 -14.98
C GLU A 134 -15.27 0.51 -14.76
N GLN A 135 -14.09 0.55 -14.15
CA GLN A 135 -13.33 1.79 -13.97
C GLN A 135 -13.01 2.50 -15.28
N LEU A 136 -12.53 1.76 -16.28
CA LEU A 136 -12.20 2.33 -17.59
C LEU A 136 -13.43 2.77 -18.38
N SER A 137 -14.63 2.32 -18.00
CA SER A 137 -15.89 2.77 -18.59
C SER A 137 -16.43 4.05 -17.95
N ASP A 138 -15.91 4.47 -16.79
CA ASP A 138 -16.32 5.68 -16.09
C ASP A 138 -15.45 6.89 -16.52
N PRO A 139 -16.04 7.88 -17.23
CA PRO A 139 -15.31 9.08 -17.64
C PRO A 139 -14.81 9.92 -16.47
N ALA A 140 -15.50 9.92 -15.32
CA ALA A 140 -15.07 10.67 -14.14
C ALA A 140 -13.80 10.05 -13.53
N PHE A 141 -13.74 8.72 -13.48
CA PHE A 141 -12.55 7.98 -13.07
C PHE A 141 -11.38 8.26 -14.02
N LEU A 142 -11.60 8.17 -15.34
CA LEU A 142 -10.55 8.44 -16.33
C LEU A 142 -10.01 9.88 -16.22
N ALA A 143 -10.89 10.86 -16.02
CA ALA A 143 -10.49 12.25 -15.82
C ALA A 143 -9.68 12.44 -14.54
N GLU A 144 -10.01 11.76 -13.45
CA GLU A 144 -9.23 11.77 -12.21
C GLU A 144 -7.88 11.08 -12.36
N LEU A 145 -7.85 9.91 -12.97
CA LEU A 145 -6.63 9.16 -13.26
C LEU A 145 -5.65 10.00 -14.10
N GLY A 146 -6.16 10.71 -15.12
CA GLY A 146 -5.36 11.59 -15.97
C GLY A 146 -4.77 12.81 -15.25
N ARG A 147 -5.37 13.27 -14.14
CA ARG A 147 -4.81 14.34 -13.31
C ARG A 147 -3.61 13.88 -12.46
N TRP A 148 -3.54 12.59 -12.14
CA TRP A 148 -2.58 12.05 -11.18
C TRP A 148 -1.53 11.13 -11.79
N THR A 149 -1.66 10.73 -13.06
CA THR A 149 -0.77 9.75 -13.70
C THR A 149 -0.28 10.23 -15.06
N GLY A 150 0.85 9.67 -15.51
CA GLY A 150 1.46 10.06 -16.79
C GLY A 150 2.02 11.49 -16.79
N LEU A 151 2.27 12.05 -15.61
CA LEU A 151 2.70 13.43 -15.46
C LEU A 151 4.14 13.64 -15.92
N GLY A 152 4.49 14.88 -16.27
CA GLY A 152 5.86 15.25 -16.64
C GLY A 152 6.87 15.06 -15.49
N ALA A 153 8.16 15.08 -15.81
CA ALA A 153 9.23 14.76 -14.84
C ALA A 153 9.35 15.75 -13.67
N ASN A 154 8.86 16.98 -13.80
CA ASN A 154 9.04 18.07 -12.84
C ASN A 154 7.85 18.27 -11.87
N VAL A 155 7.01 17.24 -11.69
CA VAL A 155 5.89 17.30 -10.73
C VAL A 155 6.35 17.02 -9.30
N ARG A 156 5.64 17.60 -8.31
CA ARG A 156 5.91 17.41 -6.88
C ARG A 156 5.12 16.26 -6.26
N ASP A 157 4.01 15.87 -6.89
CA ASP A 157 3.13 14.76 -6.53
C ASP A 157 2.55 14.09 -7.79
N GLY A 158 1.83 12.98 -7.58
CA GLY A 158 1.33 12.10 -8.64
C GLY A 158 2.37 11.09 -9.14
N VAL A 159 2.02 10.42 -10.25
CA VAL A 159 2.79 9.35 -10.89
C VAL A 159 3.37 9.88 -12.21
N PRO A 160 4.69 10.15 -12.26
CA PRO A 160 5.35 10.56 -13.49
C PRO A 160 5.29 9.48 -14.57
N SER A 161 5.35 9.88 -15.84
CA SER A 161 5.34 8.97 -16.99
C SER A 161 6.44 7.90 -16.93
N TYR A 162 7.65 8.27 -16.50
CA TYR A 162 8.76 7.32 -16.37
C TYR A 162 8.51 6.20 -15.35
N ALA A 163 7.60 6.39 -14.40
CA ALA A 163 7.22 5.37 -13.43
C ALA A 163 6.21 4.36 -14.00
N LEU A 164 5.68 4.63 -15.19
CA LEU A 164 4.81 3.77 -15.99
C LEU A 164 5.57 3.12 -17.16
N GLU A 165 6.73 3.64 -17.54
CA GLU A 165 7.56 3.10 -18.62
C GLU A 165 7.93 1.62 -18.40
N GLY A 166 7.69 0.80 -19.42
CA GLY A 166 7.92 -0.65 -19.38
C GLY A 166 6.78 -1.44 -18.73
N SER A 167 5.71 -0.78 -18.28
CA SER A 167 4.44 -1.44 -18.01
C SER A 167 3.76 -1.81 -19.33
N PRO A 168 3.19 -3.02 -19.47
CA PRO A 168 2.26 -3.33 -20.55
C PRO A 168 1.18 -2.24 -20.67
N ALA A 169 0.93 -1.76 -21.89
CA ALA A 169 -0.01 -0.67 -22.17
C ALA A 169 -1.48 -1.08 -21.98
N ASP A 170 -1.74 -2.38 -22.14
CA ASP A 170 -3.02 -3.03 -21.82
C ASP A 170 -3.15 -3.37 -20.32
N GLU A 171 -2.13 -3.03 -19.53
CA GLU A 171 -1.99 -3.41 -18.14
C GLU A 171 -2.17 -4.92 -17.91
N SER A 172 -1.77 -5.76 -18.87
CA SER A 172 -1.84 -7.23 -18.75
C SER A 172 -1.15 -7.74 -17.49
N TRP A 173 -0.17 -6.99 -16.98
CA TRP A 173 0.47 -7.22 -15.69
C TRP A 173 -0.52 -7.32 -14.52
N LEU A 174 -1.72 -6.73 -14.59
CA LEU A 174 -2.76 -6.91 -13.58
C LEU A 174 -3.38 -8.32 -13.61
N LEU A 175 -3.24 -9.06 -14.72
CA LEU A 175 -3.95 -10.31 -15.01
C LEU A 175 -3.04 -11.53 -15.24
N ASP A 176 -1.84 -11.33 -15.79
CA ASP A 176 -0.85 -12.38 -16.10
C ASP A 176 -0.26 -13.09 -14.86
N GLU A 177 -0.75 -12.72 -13.67
CA GLU A 177 0.03 -12.79 -12.43
C GLU A 177 -0.64 -13.54 -11.30
N PHE A 178 -1.82 -14.09 -11.55
CA PHE A 178 -2.54 -14.96 -10.63
C PHE A 178 -2.26 -16.46 -10.87
N GLY A 179 -1.20 -16.81 -11.61
CA GLY A 179 -0.73 -18.19 -11.83
C GLY A 179 -1.43 -18.94 -12.98
N GLU A 180 -0.65 -19.70 -13.74
CA GLU A 180 -1.02 -20.58 -14.87
C GLU A 180 -2.16 -20.08 -15.77
N THR A 181 -1.83 -19.25 -16.75
CA THR A 181 -2.44 -19.48 -18.08
C THR A 181 -2.09 -20.91 -18.47
N ALA A 182 -3.09 -21.73 -18.79
CA ALA A 182 -2.88 -23.11 -19.22
C ALA A 182 -1.77 -23.17 -20.29
N GLY A 183 -0.59 -23.69 -19.92
CA GLY A 183 0.57 -23.85 -20.82
C GLY A 183 1.80 -22.95 -20.60
N ASP A 184 1.81 -22.01 -19.63
CA ASP A 184 3.03 -21.24 -19.31
C ASP A 184 3.69 -21.75 -18.00
N PRO A 185 4.85 -22.43 -18.06
CA PRO A 185 5.52 -23.04 -16.91
C PRO A 185 6.28 -22.04 -16.02
N ARG A 186 6.18 -20.74 -16.27
CA ARG A 186 6.92 -19.71 -15.53
C ARG A 186 6.29 -19.43 -14.16
N PRO A 187 7.06 -19.45 -13.05
CA PRO A 187 6.56 -19.01 -11.75
C PRO A 187 5.97 -17.60 -11.79
N ALA A 188 4.68 -17.51 -11.46
CA ALA A 188 3.96 -16.25 -11.30
C ALA A 188 4.44 -15.50 -10.04
N PRO A 189 4.34 -14.16 -10.03
CA PRO A 189 4.65 -13.38 -8.84
C PRO A 189 3.69 -13.72 -7.68
N LEU A 190 4.15 -13.49 -6.45
CA LEU A 190 3.38 -13.76 -5.25
C LEU A 190 2.28 -12.70 -5.11
N VAL A 191 1.01 -13.12 -5.17
CA VAL A 191 -0.12 -12.25 -4.84
C VAL A 191 -0.46 -12.37 -3.35
N VAL A 192 -0.63 -11.23 -2.68
CA VAL A 192 -1.06 -11.16 -1.29
C VAL A 192 -2.17 -10.14 -1.11
N ALA A 193 -3.07 -10.41 -0.18
CA ALA A 193 -4.04 -9.44 0.33
C ALA A 193 -3.62 -8.99 1.74
N ILE A 194 -3.89 -7.73 2.07
CA ILE A 194 -3.86 -7.22 3.43
C ILE A 194 -5.29 -6.83 3.78
N GLY A 195 -5.80 -7.38 4.87
CA GLY A 195 -7.12 -7.09 5.40
C GLY A 195 -7.09 -6.67 6.86
N SER A 196 -8.14 -5.97 7.27
CA SER A 196 -8.39 -5.57 8.65
C SER A 196 -9.60 -6.31 9.21
N LEU A 197 -9.80 -6.25 10.53
CA LEU A 197 -10.90 -6.95 11.18
C LEU A 197 -12.26 -6.30 10.86
N THR A 198 -12.32 -4.97 10.91
CA THR A 198 -13.46 -4.15 10.50
C THR A 198 -13.04 -3.22 9.35
N ASP A 199 -13.97 -2.39 8.85
CA ASP A 199 -13.65 -1.35 7.87
C ASP A 199 -13.68 0.07 8.47
N ASP A 200 -13.47 0.18 9.78
CA ASP A 200 -13.49 1.47 10.48
C ASP A 200 -12.17 2.24 10.29
N ARG A 201 -12.17 3.55 10.59
CA ARG A 201 -10.99 4.43 10.40
C ARG A 201 -9.74 3.95 11.13
N LEU A 202 -9.87 3.44 12.37
CA LEU A 202 -8.74 2.91 13.13
C LEU A 202 -8.10 1.72 12.42
N ASP A 203 -8.93 0.79 11.96
CA ASP A 203 -8.52 -0.44 11.27
C ASP A 203 -7.90 -0.13 9.90
N ARG A 204 -8.42 0.86 9.18
CA ARG A 204 -7.81 1.40 7.94
C ARG A 204 -6.44 2.01 8.24
N LEU A 205 -6.30 2.78 9.32
CA LEU A 205 -5.02 3.39 9.72
C LEU A 205 -3.99 2.32 10.10
N GLN A 206 -4.39 1.31 10.85
CA GLN A 206 -3.56 0.15 11.21
C GLN A 206 -3.17 -0.67 9.98
N ALA A 207 -4.10 -0.94 9.07
CA ALA A 207 -3.81 -1.60 7.80
C ALA A 207 -2.82 -0.80 6.93
N GLY A 208 -2.84 0.53 7.01
CA GLY A 208 -1.85 1.40 6.35
C GLY A 208 -0.45 1.23 6.93
N GLN A 209 -0.35 1.12 8.27
CA GLN A 209 0.91 0.82 8.94
C GLN A 209 1.42 -0.59 8.57
N ALA A 210 0.52 -1.58 8.55
CA ALA A 210 0.82 -2.94 8.11
C ALA A 210 1.31 -3.00 6.66
N LEU A 211 0.62 -2.29 5.75
CA LEU A 211 1.02 -2.14 4.36
C LEU A 211 2.45 -1.65 4.27
N GLN A 212 2.80 -0.56 4.94
CA GLN A 212 4.15 -0.03 4.86
C GLN A 212 5.18 -0.99 5.44
N ARG A 213 4.87 -1.67 6.55
CA ARG A 213 5.75 -2.66 7.14
C ARG A 213 6.01 -3.83 6.19
N VAL A 214 4.97 -4.33 5.51
CA VAL A 214 5.07 -5.36 4.47
C VAL A 214 5.96 -4.88 3.32
N LEU A 215 5.71 -3.68 2.80
CA LEU A 215 6.50 -3.12 1.69
C LEU A 215 7.98 -2.99 2.05
N LEU A 216 8.31 -2.49 3.23
CA LEU A 216 9.71 -2.37 3.70
C LEU A 216 10.35 -3.73 3.97
N THR A 217 9.57 -4.70 4.44
CA THR A 217 10.03 -6.08 4.67
C THR A 217 10.32 -6.77 3.34
N ALA A 218 9.44 -6.61 2.34
CA ALA A 218 9.64 -7.10 0.98
C ALA A 218 10.89 -6.47 0.34
N THR A 219 11.03 -5.14 0.41
CA THR A 219 12.21 -4.43 -0.10
C THR A 219 13.51 -4.89 0.59
N GLY A 220 13.49 -5.10 1.90
CA GLY A 220 14.64 -5.65 2.63
C GLY A 220 15.02 -7.08 2.23
N ALA A 221 14.09 -7.84 1.64
CA ALA A 221 14.31 -9.16 1.08
C ALA A 221 14.64 -9.13 -0.44
N GLY A 222 14.81 -7.95 -1.04
CA GLY A 222 15.08 -7.77 -2.46
C GLY A 222 13.85 -7.89 -3.37
N LEU A 223 12.65 -7.84 -2.81
CA LEU A 223 11.40 -7.86 -3.56
C LEU A 223 10.88 -6.44 -3.84
N ASP A 224 10.36 -6.27 -5.04
CA ASP A 224 9.54 -5.13 -5.43
C ASP A 224 8.05 -5.47 -5.26
N ALA A 225 7.22 -4.42 -5.18
CA ALA A 225 5.78 -4.55 -5.04
C ALA A 225 5.02 -3.74 -6.12
N SER A 226 3.85 -4.22 -6.52
CA SER A 226 2.86 -3.41 -7.24
C SER A 226 1.48 -3.60 -6.63
N PHE A 227 0.62 -2.60 -6.79
CA PHE A 227 -0.73 -2.59 -6.25
C PHE A 227 -1.72 -3.08 -7.29
N ILE A 228 -2.57 -4.04 -6.90
CA ILE A 228 -3.70 -4.50 -7.71
C ILE A 228 -4.96 -3.78 -7.21
N SER A 229 -5.14 -2.55 -7.68
CA SER A 229 -6.10 -1.61 -7.11
C SER A 229 -7.57 -1.81 -7.56
N PRO A 230 -7.90 -2.24 -8.80
CA PRO A 230 -9.30 -2.27 -9.26
C PRO A 230 -10.28 -3.04 -8.36
N PRO A 231 -9.98 -4.26 -7.86
CA PRO A 231 -10.90 -4.98 -6.97
C PRO A 231 -11.16 -4.29 -5.64
N ILE A 232 -10.29 -3.37 -5.24
CA ILE A 232 -10.37 -2.64 -3.98
C ILE A 232 -11.13 -1.31 -4.17
N MET A 233 -10.96 -0.66 -5.31
CA MET A 233 -11.52 0.67 -5.60
C MET A 233 -13.00 0.62 -6.01
N VAL A 234 -13.47 -0.48 -6.61
CA VAL A 234 -14.91 -0.65 -6.95
C VAL A 234 -15.63 -1.28 -5.77
N ARG A 235 -16.72 -0.65 -5.29
CA ARG A 235 -17.41 -1.05 -4.05
C ARG A 235 -17.95 -2.47 -4.09
N GLU A 236 -18.64 -2.81 -5.17
CA GLU A 236 -19.24 -4.11 -5.41
C GLU A 236 -18.15 -5.18 -5.58
N ALA A 237 -17.07 -4.84 -6.29
CA ALA A 237 -15.92 -5.71 -6.45
C ALA A 237 -15.21 -5.98 -5.11
N ARG A 238 -15.09 -4.97 -4.25
CA ARG A 238 -14.49 -5.10 -2.91
C ARG A 238 -15.34 -6.00 -2.00
N ALA A 239 -16.67 -5.93 -2.12
CA ALA A 239 -17.58 -6.83 -1.43
C ALA A 239 -17.47 -8.28 -1.96
N GLU A 240 -17.29 -8.47 -3.27
CA GLU A 240 -17.00 -9.78 -3.86
C GLU A 240 -15.62 -10.32 -3.43
N LEU A 241 -14.59 -9.48 -3.44
CA LEU A 241 -13.26 -9.80 -2.93
C LEU A 241 -13.33 -10.32 -1.49
N ARG A 242 -14.10 -9.65 -0.64
CA ARG A 242 -14.31 -10.11 0.75
C ARG A 242 -14.89 -11.52 0.81
N ARG A 243 -15.82 -11.88 -0.08
CA ARG A 243 -16.36 -13.25 -0.18
C ARG A 243 -15.31 -14.25 -0.68
N ILE A 244 -14.51 -13.89 -1.68
CA ILE A 244 -13.39 -14.72 -2.16
C ILE A 244 -12.40 -15.01 -1.03
N LEU A 245 -12.14 -14.04 -0.16
CA LEU A 245 -11.28 -14.17 1.02
C LEU A 245 -11.94 -14.91 2.21
N GLY A 246 -13.15 -15.46 2.03
CA GLY A 246 -13.86 -16.22 3.07
C GLY A 246 -14.54 -15.36 4.15
N CYS A 247 -14.79 -14.07 3.88
CA CYS A 247 -15.51 -13.12 4.74
C CYS A 247 -14.87 -12.79 6.11
N GLY A 248 -13.71 -13.38 6.44
CA GLY A 248 -13.06 -13.22 7.75
C GLY A 248 -12.36 -11.88 7.97
N VAL A 249 -12.03 -11.15 6.89
CA VAL A 249 -11.37 -9.84 6.95
C VAL A 249 -12.01 -8.88 5.95
N TRP A 250 -11.87 -7.57 6.20
CA TRP A 250 -12.16 -6.53 5.22
C TRP A 250 -10.91 -6.29 4.36
N PRO A 251 -10.96 -6.51 3.04
CA PRO A 251 -9.81 -6.30 2.17
C PRO A 251 -9.47 -4.80 2.12
N GLN A 252 -8.21 -4.46 2.41
CA GLN A 252 -7.71 -3.09 2.38
C GLN A 252 -6.77 -2.87 1.19
N VAL A 253 -5.91 -3.84 0.89
CA VAL A 253 -4.92 -3.73 -0.19
C VAL A 253 -4.71 -5.10 -0.84
N LEU A 254 -4.54 -5.11 -2.16
CA LEU A 254 -3.99 -6.25 -2.90
C LEU A 254 -2.64 -5.86 -3.49
N LEU A 255 -1.65 -6.73 -3.32
CA LEU A 255 -0.31 -6.54 -3.83
C LEU A 255 0.12 -7.76 -4.62
N ARG A 256 0.94 -7.51 -5.63
CA ARG A 256 1.89 -8.50 -6.15
C ARG A 256 3.28 -8.22 -5.60
N LEU A 257 4.07 -9.27 -5.41
CA LEU A 257 5.43 -9.21 -4.90
C LEU A 257 6.32 -10.13 -5.74
N GLY A 258 7.49 -9.64 -6.13
CA GLY A 258 8.44 -10.39 -6.93
C GLY A 258 9.75 -9.64 -7.14
N TYR A 259 10.64 -10.22 -7.93
CA TYR A 259 11.93 -9.63 -8.23
C TYR A 259 11.80 -8.73 -9.46
N GLY A 260 11.88 -7.42 -9.26
CA GLY A 260 11.73 -6.43 -10.34
C GLY A 260 13.06 -5.85 -10.82
N SER A 261 13.00 -5.12 -11.93
CA SER A 261 14.13 -4.32 -12.41
C SER A 261 14.20 -2.95 -11.72
N PRO A 262 15.39 -2.35 -11.56
CA PRO A 262 15.54 -1.04 -10.94
C PRO A 262 14.67 0.06 -11.57
N LEU A 263 14.14 0.95 -10.74
CA LEU A 263 13.31 2.08 -11.13
C LEU A 263 13.82 3.39 -10.54
N PRO A 264 13.66 4.51 -11.27
CA PRO A 264 13.93 5.83 -10.74
C PRO A 264 12.99 6.16 -9.57
N TRP A 265 13.40 7.11 -8.75
CA TRP A 265 12.59 7.63 -7.66
C TRP A 265 11.41 8.43 -8.18
N THR A 266 10.23 8.23 -7.59
CA THR A 266 9.12 9.16 -7.78
C THR A 266 9.26 10.36 -6.85
N PRO A 267 8.82 11.56 -7.26
CA PRO A 267 8.97 12.78 -6.48
C PRO A 267 8.20 12.68 -5.16
N ARG A 268 8.63 13.49 -4.19
CA ARG A 268 7.91 13.74 -2.95
C ARG A 268 7.82 15.25 -2.76
N ARG A 269 6.74 15.70 -2.14
CA ARG A 269 6.62 17.08 -1.70
C ARG A 269 7.76 17.40 -0.71
N PRO A 270 8.26 18.65 -0.68
CA PRO A 270 9.21 19.07 0.33
C PRO A 270 8.57 18.99 1.73
N LEU A 271 9.39 19.01 2.77
CA LEU A 271 8.89 18.85 4.15
C LEU A 271 7.97 20.02 4.54
N ASP A 272 8.33 21.25 4.18
CA ASP A 272 7.57 22.47 4.52
C ASP A 272 6.16 22.51 3.88
N ASP A 273 5.93 21.67 2.88
CA ASP A 273 4.64 21.51 2.21
C ASP A 273 3.66 20.63 3.01
N VAL A 274 4.16 19.88 3.99
CA VAL A 274 3.41 18.88 4.78
C VAL A 274 3.62 18.99 6.29
N LEU A 275 4.72 19.60 6.75
CA LEU A 275 5.00 19.89 8.15
C LEU A 275 4.51 21.30 8.47
N LEU A 276 3.64 21.41 9.46
CA LEU A 276 3.10 22.68 9.93
C LEU A 276 3.72 22.96 11.30
N ASP A 277 4.41 24.10 11.43
CA ASP A 277 5.08 24.51 12.68
C ASP A 277 4.09 24.92 13.78
N THR A 278 2.84 25.17 13.41
CA THR A 278 1.77 25.51 14.34
C THR A 278 0.86 24.30 14.49
N LEU A 279 0.62 23.88 15.74
CA LEU A 279 -0.54 23.04 16.05
C LEU A 279 -1.75 23.74 15.44
N ILE A 280 -2.49 23.07 14.55
CA ILE A 280 -3.81 23.55 14.14
C ILE A 280 -4.68 23.40 15.40
N SER A 281 -4.60 24.39 16.29
CA SER A 281 -5.58 24.55 17.36
C SER A 281 -6.88 24.96 16.69
N ALA A 282 -7.82 24.03 16.63
CA ALA A 282 -9.23 24.33 16.44
C ALA A 282 -9.79 25.02 17.69
#